data_AF-L1P305-F1
#
_entry.id   AF-L1P305-F1
#
_cell.length_a   1.000
_cell.length_b   1.000
_cell.length_c   1.000
_cell.angle_alpha   90.00
_cell.angle_beta   90.00
_cell.angle_gamma   90.00
#
_symmetry.space_group_name_H-M   'P 1'
#
loop_
_entity.id
_entity.type
_entity.pdbx_description
1 polymer ?
#
loop_
_entity_poly.entity_id
_entity_poly.type
_entity_poly.pdbx_seq_one_letter_code
_entity_poly.pdbx_strand_id
1 'polypeptide(L)'
;MITTSSVAGLKVYPGAAVYCGTKWAVRAIMEALRMESAQAGTHIRTATICPAAVQSELVSHITDEGTSKGYRELYDNYEIPAERVANVVAFALSQPDDTNVSEFTIGPTTQPW
;
A
#
# COMPACT_ATOMS: atom_id res chain seq x y z
N MET A 1 2.76 12.43 -7.43
CA MET A 1 1.67 11.44 -7.47
C MET A 1 1.86 10.45 -6.34
N ILE A 2 0.81 10.18 -5.56
CA ILE A 2 0.84 9.21 -4.47
C ILE A 2 -0.24 8.16 -4.73
N THR A 3 0.10 6.89 -4.57
CA THR A 3 -0.85 5.78 -4.69
C THR A 3 -0.75 4.84 -3.50
N THR A 4 -1.87 4.16 -3.21
CA THR A 4 -1.94 3.17 -2.14
C THR A 4 -1.96 1.76 -2.75
N SER A 5 -0.81 1.09 -2.67
CA SER A 5 -0.70 -0.34 -2.92
C SER A 5 -1.08 -1.14 -1.66
N SER A 6 -0.27 -2.14 -1.27
CA SER A 6 -0.41 -2.99 -0.09
C SER A 6 0.85 -3.85 0.04
N VAL A 7 1.13 -4.42 1.21
CA VAL A 7 2.07 -5.55 1.33
C VAL A 7 1.69 -6.74 0.43
N ALA A 8 0.41 -6.86 0.04
CA ALA A 8 -0.04 -7.80 -0.99
C ALA A 8 0.49 -7.48 -2.41
N GLY A 9 1.10 -6.31 -2.60
CA GLY A 9 1.86 -5.93 -3.81
C GLY A 9 3.35 -6.30 -3.74
N LEU A 10 3.79 -6.93 -2.64
CA LEU A 10 5.18 -7.34 -2.39
C LEU A 10 5.30 -8.85 -2.12
N LYS A 11 4.23 -9.46 -1.61
CA LYS A 11 4.06 -10.91 -1.46
C LYS A 11 2.61 -11.30 -1.72
N VAL A 12 2.33 -12.60 -1.78
CA VAL A 12 1.01 -13.12 -2.14
C VAL A 12 0.37 -13.88 -0.98
N TYR A 13 -0.97 -13.89 -0.97
CA TYR A 13 -1.76 -14.65 0.00
C TYR A 13 -2.73 -15.58 -0.75
N PRO A 14 -2.81 -16.86 -0.38
CA PRO A 14 -3.87 -17.75 -0.86
C PRO A 14 -5.26 -17.14 -0.60
N GLY A 15 -6.16 -17.26 -1.57
CA GLY A 15 -7.51 -16.65 -1.50
C GLY A 15 -7.56 -15.17 -1.86
N ALA A 16 -6.43 -14.49 -2.07
CA ALA A 16 -6.38 -13.07 -2.43
C ALA A 16 -5.65 -12.80 -3.77
N ALA A 17 -5.61 -13.78 -4.68
CA ALA A 17 -4.79 -13.70 -5.90
C ALA A 17 -5.05 -12.46 -6.76
N VAL A 18 -6.33 -12.14 -7.03
CA VAL A 18 -6.71 -10.96 -7.82
C VAL A 18 -6.32 -9.68 -7.10
N TYR A 19 -6.59 -9.57 -5.80
CA TYR A 19 -6.18 -8.42 -4.99
C TYR A 19 -4.66 -8.24 -5.05
N CYS A 20 -3.88 -9.31 -4.80
CA CYS A 20 -2.42 -9.26 -4.90
C CYS A 20 -1.97 -8.80 -6.29
N GLY A 21 -2.50 -9.41 -7.36
CA GLY A 21 -2.17 -9.05 -8.74
C GLY A 21 -2.38 -7.56 -9.04
N THR A 22 -3.51 -6.98 -8.60
CA THR A 22 -3.75 -5.53 -8.77
C THR A 22 -2.74 -4.68 -8.00
N LYS A 23 -2.33 -5.09 -6.80
CA LYS A 23 -1.38 -4.33 -5.97
C LYS A 23 0.06 -4.42 -6.50
N TRP A 24 0.44 -5.55 -7.09
CA TRP A 24 1.66 -5.67 -7.89
C TRP A 24 1.64 -4.76 -9.12
N ALA A 25 0.52 -4.72 -9.84
CA ALA A 25 0.37 -3.86 -11.02
C ALA A 25 0.49 -2.37 -10.68
N VAL A 26 -0.12 -1.90 -9.58
CA VAL A 26 0.04 -0.51 -9.10
C VAL A 26 1.52 -0.16 -8.93
N ARG A 27 2.29 -1.04 -8.29
CA ARG A 27 3.72 -0.81 -8.05
C ARG A 27 4.51 -0.72 -9.36
N ALA A 28 4.27 -1.64 -10.29
CA ALA A 28 4.91 -1.64 -11.60
C ALA A 28 4.61 -0.35 -12.39
N ILE A 29 3.34 0.11 -12.38
CA ILE A 29 2.91 1.34 -13.04
C ILE A 29 3.61 2.56 -12.43
N MET A 30 3.67 2.64 -11.09
CA MET A 30 4.29 3.76 -10.40
C MET A 30 5.80 3.86 -10.64
N GLU A 31 6.49 2.73 -10.77
CA GLU A 31 7.91 2.69 -11.11
C GLU A 31 8.15 3.14 -12.55
N ALA A 32 7.33 2.68 -13.50
CA ALA A 32 7.41 3.13 -14.88
C ALA A 32 7.20 4.66 -14.98
N LEU A 33 6.15 5.18 -14.35
CA LEU A 33 5.85 6.62 -14.36
C LEU A 33 6.96 7.47 -13.74
N ARG A 34 7.62 6.97 -12.69
CA ARG A 34 8.81 7.61 -12.10
C ARG A 34 9.94 7.74 -13.13
N MET A 35 10.24 6.64 -13.83
CA MET A 35 11.30 6.58 -14.82
C MET A 35 10.99 7.45 -16.03
N GLU A 36 9.77 7.37 -16.56
CA GLU A 36 9.30 8.15 -17.71
C GLU A 36 9.32 9.65 -17.40
N SER A 37 8.92 10.04 -16.18
CA SER A 37 8.98 11.45 -15.77
C SER A 37 10.42 11.99 -15.73
N ALA A 38 11.36 11.20 -15.21
CA ALA A 38 12.77 11.57 -15.20
C ALA A 38 13.35 11.67 -16.62
N GLN A 39 13.03 10.71 -17.50
CA GLN A 39 13.46 10.74 -18.90
C GLN A 39 12.90 11.93 -19.68
N ALA A 40 11.65 12.31 -19.40
CA ALA A 40 11.00 13.46 -20.01
C ALA A 40 11.44 14.82 -19.42
N GLY A 41 12.27 14.83 -18.37
CA GLY A 41 12.69 16.06 -17.69
C GLY A 41 11.54 16.80 -16.98
N THR A 42 10.44 16.12 -16.68
CA THR A 42 9.28 16.73 -16.00
C THR A 42 9.40 16.74 -14.48
N HIS A 43 10.30 15.92 -13.93
CA HIS A 43 10.60 15.85 -12.49
C HIS A 43 9.37 15.63 -11.58
N ILE A 44 8.35 14.95 -12.09
CA ILE A 44 7.17 14.55 -11.33
C ILE A 44 7.56 13.42 -10.38
N ARG A 45 7.40 13.69 -9.09
CA ARG A 45 7.67 12.71 -8.02
C ARG A 45 6.55 11.68 -7.91
N THR A 46 6.90 10.43 -7.64
CA THR A 46 5.97 9.32 -7.38
C THR A 46 6.27 8.66 -6.04
N ALA A 47 5.22 8.27 -5.31
CA ALA A 47 5.33 7.50 -4.08
C ALA A 47 4.23 6.43 -4.01
N THR A 48 4.62 5.20 -3.73
CA THR A 48 3.72 4.06 -3.53
C THR A 48 3.73 3.67 -2.05
N ILE A 49 2.59 3.78 -1.39
CA ILE A 49 2.45 3.35 0.00
C ILE A 49 1.94 1.91 0.01
N CYS A 50 2.59 1.04 0.75
CA CYS A 50 2.30 -0.39 0.88
C CYS A 50 1.90 -0.73 2.33
N PRO A 51 0.66 -0.43 2.75
CA PRO A 51 0.21 -0.79 4.08
C PRO A 51 0.01 -2.29 4.27
N ALA A 52 0.24 -2.77 5.48
CA ALA A 52 -0.19 -4.07 5.99
C ALA A 52 -1.58 -3.94 6.64
N ALA A 53 -1.84 -4.62 7.77
CA ALA A 53 -3.14 -4.51 8.45
C ALA A 53 -3.38 -3.09 8.98
N VAL A 54 -4.41 -2.42 8.46
CA VAL A 54 -4.80 -1.04 8.82
C VAL A 54 -6.31 -0.99 9.01
N GLN A 55 -6.73 -0.32 10.07
CA GLN A 55 -8.14 -0.13 10.40
C GLN A 55 -8.84 0.64 9.27
N SER A 56 -9.77 -0.03 8.59
CA SER A 56 -10.54 0.49 7.47
C SER A 56 -11.76 -0.38 7.17
N GLU A 57 -12.58 0.07 6.24
CA GLU A 57 -13.78 -0.62 5.75
C GLU A 57 -13.44 -1.79 4.81
N LEU A 58 -12.17 -1.98 4.43
CA LEU A 58 -11.74 -2.92 3.39
C LEU A 58 -12.34 -4.33 3.56
N VAL A 59 -12.29 -4.88 4.77
CA VAL A 59 -12.75 -6.25 5.06
C VAL A 59 -14.27 -6.39 4.94
N SER A 60 -15.02 -5.31 5.18
CA SER A 60 -16.49 -5.29 5.11
C SER A 60 -17.03 -5.38 3.67
N HIS A 61 -16.18 -5.16 2.68
CA HIS A 61 -16.53 -5.28 1.25
C HIS A 61 -16.31 -6.69 0.67
N ILE A 62 -15.75 -7.61 1.45
CA ILE A 62 -15.62 -9.01 1.02
C ILE A 62 -17.01 -9.65 1.02
N THR A 63 -17.47 -10.12 -0.15
CA THR A 63 -18.84 -10.64 -0.32
C THR A 63 -19.05 -12.05 0.22
N ASP A 64 -17.97 -12.83 0.36
CA ASP A 64 -18.03 -14.13 1.03
C ASP A 64 -17.93 -13.93 2.55
N GLU A 65 -19.00 -14.28 3.26
CA GLU A 65 -19.11 -14.03 4.71
C GLU A 65 -18.03 -14.75 5.53
N GLY A 66 -17.69 -16.00 5.16
CA GLY A 66 -16.67 -16.78 5.85
C GLY A 66 -15.28 -16.15 5.71
N THR A 67 -14.94 -15.73 4.49
CA THR A 67 -13.70 -15.01 4.19
C THR A 67 -13.66 -13.65 4.89
N SER A 68 -14.76 -12.88 4.83
CA SER A 68 -14.87 -11.58 5.51
C SER A 68 -14.64 -11.71 7.01
N LYS A 69 -15.30 -12.68 7.65
CA LYS A 69 -15.13 -12.96 9.08
C LYS A 69 -13.68 -13.34 9.43
N GLY A 70 -13.07 -14.25 8.67
CA GLY A 70 -11.68 -14.66 8.91
C GLY A 70 -10.69 -13.51 8.77
N TYR A 71 -10.85 -12.66 7.76
CA TYR A 71 -10.03 -11.45 7.63
C TYR A 71 -10.31 -10.44 8.73
N ARG A 72 -11.55 -10.30 9.21
CA ARG A 72 -11.87 -9.37 10.29
C ARG A 72 -11.19 -9.79 11.58
N GLU A 73 -11.26 -11.07 11.94
CA GLU A 73 -10.55 -11.63 13.09
C GLU A 73 -9.03 -11.42 12.98
N LEU A 74 -8.46 -11.59 11.77
CA LEU A 74 -7.04 -11.30 11.55
C LEU A 74 -6.72 -9.80 11.73
N TYR A 75 -7.54 -8.90 11.18
CA TYR A 75 -7.32 -7.46 11.31
C TYR A 75 -7.51 -6.99 12.76
N ASP A 76 -8.51 -7.47 13.49
CA ASP A 76 -8.75 -7.15 14.91
C ASP A 76 -7.51 -7.40 15.79
N ASN A 77 -6.70 -8.40 15.45
CA ASN A 77 -5.49 -8.76 16.21
C ASN A 77 -4.27 -7.89 15.91
N TYR A 78 -4.21 -7.24 14.75
CA TYR A 78 -2.98 -6.60 14.26
C TYR A 78 -3.15 -5.16 13.78
N GLU A 79 -4.35 -4.73 13.41
CA GLU A 79 -4.53 -3.47 12.68
C GLU A 79 -4.01 -2.26 13.47
N ILE A 80 -3.31 -1.38 12.76
CA ILE A 80 -2.94 -0.06 13.27
C ILE A 80 -3.94 1.00 12.79
N PRO A 81 -4.07 2.14 13.49
CA PRO A 81 -4.91 3.24 13.03
C PRO A 81 -4.44 3.78 11.67
N ALA A 82 -5.40 4.16 10.81
CA ALA A 82 -5.14 4.75 9.50
C ALA A 82 -4.25 6.01 9.54
N GLU A 83 -4.27 6.74 10.66
CA GLU A 83 -3.38 7.88 10.92
C GLU A 83 -1.90 7.54 10.73
N ARG A 84 -1.48 6.30 11.03
CA ARG A 84 -0.09 5.87 10.84
C ARG A 84 0.30 5.86 9.36
N VAL A 85 -0.61 5.49 8.47
CA VAL A 85 -0.41 5.59 7.01
C VAL A 85 -0.39 7.05 6.56
N ALA A 86 -1.28 7.89 7.10
CA ALA A 86 -1.32 9.32 6.80
C ALA A 86 0.01 10.03 7.14
N ASN A 87 0.65 9.66 8.25
CA ASN A 87 1.97 10.20 8.63
C ASN A 87 3.06 9.85 7.61
N VAL A 88 3.03 8.65 7.03
CA VAL A 88 3.98 8.25 5.97
C VAL A 88 3.70 9.03 4.68
N VAL A 89 2.44 9.25 4.33
CA VAL A 89 2.07 10.11 3.19
C VAL A 89 2.59 11.52 3.41
N ALA A 90 2.41 12.10 4.60
CA ALA A 90 2.93 13.42 4.95
C ALA A 90 4.47 13.48 4.85
N PHE A 91 5.17 12.45 5.32
CA PHE A 91 6.63 12.34 5.17
C PHE A 91 7.06 12.32 3.70
N ALA A 92 6.38 11.57 2.84
CA ALA A 92 6.70 11.52 1.42
C ALA A 92 6.49 12.89 0.74
N LEU A 93 5.44 13.62 1.13
CA LEU A 93 5.14 14.96 0.63
C LEU A 93 6.14 16.02 1.13
N SER A 94 6.67 15.87 2.35
CA SER A 94 7.57 16.86 2.96
C SER A 94 8.99 16.85 2.39
N GLN A 95 9.30 15.91 1.49
CA GLN A 95 10.64 15.84 0.91
C GLN A 95 10.88 17.01 -0.07
N PRO A 96 12.13 17.46 -0.23
CA PRO A 96 12.49 18.44 -1.25
C PRO A 96 12.09 18.03 -2.67
N ASP A 97 11.95 19.00 -3.58
CA ASP A 97 11.47 18.75 -4.94
C ASP A 97 12.44 17.92 -5.80
N ASP A 98 13.73 17.93 -5.47
CA ASP A 98 14.76 17.11 -6.11
C ASP A 98 14.86 15.69 -5.51
N THR A 99 14.00 15.36 -4.55
CA THR A 99 14.06 14.12 -3.77
C THR A 99 12.79 13.30 -3.98
N ASN A 100 12.94 12.10 -4.55
CA ASN A 100 11.85 11.14 -4.70
C ASN A 100 11.97 10.01 -3.67
N VAL A 101 10.89 9.73 -2.93
CA VAL A 101 10.80 8.50 -2.13
C VAL A 101 9.75 7.60 -2.75
N SER A 102 10.23 6.55 -3.42
CA SER A 102 9.41 5.76 -4.34
C SER A 102 8.46 4.80 -3.64
N GLU A 103 8.88 4.16 -2.55
CA GLU A 103 8.10 3.10 -1.89
C GLU A 103 8.24 3.11 -0.36
N PHE A 104 7.12 2.98 0.34
CA PHE A 104 7.08 2.77 1.78
C PHE A 104 6.25 1.56 2.14
N THR A 105 6.83 0.61 2.87
CA THR A 105 6.07 -0.44 3.53
C THR A 105 5.84 -0.05 4.98
N ILE A 106 4.57 -0.09 5.40
CA ILE A 106 4.18 0.24 6.77
C ILE A 106 3.19 -0.80 7.30
N GLY A 107 3.37 -1.21 8.55
CA GLY A 107 2.46 -2.14 9.21
C GLY A 107 2.72 -2.22 10.71
N PRO A 108 1.81 -2.88 11.45
CA PRO A 108 2.04 -3.30 12.83
C PRO A 108 3.32 -4.13 12.96
N THR A 109 4.06 -3.90 14.04
CA THR A 109 5.23 -4.70 14.39
C THR A 109 4.88 -6.11 14.85
N THR A 110 3.61 -6.36 15.20
CA THR A 110 3.11 -7.64 15.70
C THR A 110 2.55 -8.55 14.62
N GLN A 111 2.28 -8.04 13.42
CA GLN A 111 1.76 -8.87 12.33
C GLN A 111 2.90 -9.72 11.76
N PRO A 112 2.78 -11.07 11.80
CA PRO A 112 3.71 -11.93 11.07
C PRO A 112 3.42 -11.79 9.58
N TRP A 113 4.41 -11.34 8.81
CA TRP A 113 4.33 -11.21 7.36
C TRP A 113 5.39 -12.06 6.68
#